data_AF-W5P5P1-F1
#
_entry.id   AF-W5P5P1-F1
#
_cell.length_a   1.000
_cell.length_b   1.000
_cell.length_c   1.000
_cell.angle_alpha   90.00
_cell.angle_beta   90.00
_cell.angle_gamma   90.00
#
_symmetry.space_group_name_H-M   'P 1'
#
loop_
_entity.id
_entity.type
_entity.pdbx_description
1 polymer ?
#
loop_
_entity_poly.entity_id
_entity_poly.type
_entity_poly.pdbx_seq_one_letter_code
_entity_poly.pdbx_strand_id
1 'polypeptide(L)'
;AAALVHAGGLVRGDCWLIEGDKGFVWLAICSQNQPPYEAIPQQINSTIVDLRLNENRIRSVQYAALSRFGNLTYLNLTKNEIGYIEDGAFSGQFNLQVLQLGYNRLRNLTEGVLRGLGKLEYLYLQANLIEAVAPGAFWECPNIVNVDLSMNRIQRLHSATFAGLARLSVCELYSNPFYCSCELLGFLRWLAAWPTPLTARTRWR
;
A
#
# COMPACT_ATOMS: atom_id res chain seq x y z
N ALA A 1 -23.96 22.54 -7.20
CA ALA A 1 -23.49 23.50 -6.19
C ALA A 1 -22.91 22.69 -5.04
N ALA A 2 -21.58 22.65 -4.91
CA ALA A 2 -20.93 21.95 -3.80
C ALA A 2 -20.97 22.87 -2.58
N ALA A 3 -21.62 22.43 -1.50
CA ALA A 3 -21.68 23.17 -0.25
C ALA A 3 -20.54 22.69 0.66
N LEU A 4 -19.57 23.57 0.94
CA LEU A 4 -18.65 23.40 2.06
C LEU A 4 -19.45 23.64 3.34
N VAL A 5 -19.68 22.61 4.14
CA VAL A 5 -20.25 22.77 5.48
C VAL A 5 -19.09 22.84 6.47
N HIS A 6 -18.74 24.06 6.91
CA HIS A 6 -17.91 24.28 8.09
C HIS A 6 -18.80 24.37 9.33
N ALA A 7 -18.70 23.40 10.23
CA ALA A 7 -19.23 23.49 11.58
C ALA A 7 -18.10 23.88 12.53
N GLY A 8 -18.18 25.07 13.13
CA GLY A 8 -17.17 25.61 14.04
C GLY A 8 -17.18 24.96 15.43
N GLY A 9 -16.01 24.96 16.07
CA GLY A 9 -15.80 24.70 17.50
C GLY A 9 -14.96 23.46 17.81
N LEU A 10 -13.73 23.70 18.32
CA LEU A 10 -12.62 22.77 18.58
C LEU A 10 -11.94 22.22 17.33
N VAL A 11 -10.61 22.40 17.28
CA VAL A 11 -9.69 21.96 16.22
C VAL A 11 -9.94 20.49 15.85
N ARG A 12 -10.82 20.28 14.86
CA ARG A 12 -11.04 19.00 14.21
C ARG A 12 -10.11 18.98 13.01
N GLY A 13 -9.48 17.84 12.78
CA GLY A 13 -8.89 17.59 11.49
C GLY A 13 -9.94 17.70 10.39
N ASP A 14 -9.73 18.62 9.45
CA ASP A 14 -10.66 18.88 8.36
C ASP A 14 -10.40 17.89 7.24
N CYS A 15 -10.91 16.67 7.42
CA CYS A 15 -11.09 15.74 6.30
C CYS A 15 -12.12 16.32 5.33
N TRP A 16 -11.72 16.52 4.07
CA TRP A 16 -12.63 16.89 3.00
C TRP A 16 -13.40 15.66 2.54
N LEU A 17 -14.70 15.63 2.79
CA LEU A 17 -15.59 14.57 2.36
C LEU A 17 -16.31 15.02 1.09
N ILE A 18 -16.22 14.21 0.03
CA ILE A 18 -16.91 14.46 -1.24
C ILE A 18 -18.07 13.47 -1.35
N GLU A 19 -19.26 14.03 -1.24
CA GLU A 19 -20.53 13.32 -1.46
C GLU A 19 -20.82 13.20 -2.96
N GLY A 20 -21.20 12.00 -3.38
CA GLY A 20 -21.82 11.71 -4.66
C GLY A 20 -23.34 11.71 -4.55
N ASP A 21 -24.01 11.28 -5.62
CA ASP A 21 -25.47 11.24 -5.67
C ASP A 21 -26.05 10.38 -4.55
N LYS A 22 -27.20 10.77 -4.00
CA LYS A 22 -27.95 10.04 -2.94
C LYS A 22 -27.24 9.91 -1.58
N GLY A 23 -26.29 10.79 -1.26
CA GLY A 23 -25.68 10.88 0.08
C GLY A 23 -24.55 9.88 0.35
N PHE A 24 -24.00 9.27 -0.70
CA PHE A 24 -22.82 8.42 -0.60
C PHE A 24 -21.55 9.29 -0.55
N VAL A 25 -20.74 9.18 0.50
CA VAL A 25 -19.40 9.76 0.46
C VAL A 25 -18.51 8.77 -0.26
N TRP A 26 -17.96 9.13 -1.42
CA TRP A 26 -17.10 8.21 -2.17
C TRP A 26 -15.61 8.51 -1.97
N LEU A 27 -15.26 9.75 -1.60
CA LEU A 27 -13.88 10.19 -1.43
C LEU A 27 -13.72 10.94 -0.10
N ALA A 28 -12.73 10.54 0.68
CA ALA A 28 -12.29 11.24 1.89
C ALA A 28 -10.82 11.66 1.75
N ILE A 29 -10.57 12.97 1.75
CA ILE A 29 -9.22 13.56 1.70
C ILE A 29 -8.88 14.12 3.08
N CYS A 30 -8.05 13.38 3.80
CA CYS A 30 -7.59 13.67 5.16
C CYS A 30 -6.06 13.90 5.15
N SER A 31 -5.53 14.60 4.15
CA SER A 31 -4.08 14.75 3.92
C SER A 31 -3.54 16.05 4.50
N GLN A 32 -2.27 16.06 4.95
CA GLN A 32 -1.63 17.26 5.53
C GLN A 32 -2.42 17.89 6.69
N ASN A 33 -3.06 17.05 7.50
CA ASN A 33 -4.01 17.52 8.49
C ASN A 33 -3.32 18.26 9.66
N GLN A 34 -3.99 19.25 10.25
CA GLN A 34 -3.48 20.03 11.38
C GLN A 34 -4.50 19.99 12.55
N PRO A 35 -4.24 19.27 13.65
CA PRO A 35 -3.07 18.43 13.92
C PRO A 35 -3.06 17.16 13.04
N PRO A 36 -1.87 16.60 12.72
CA PRO A 36 -1.79 15.42 11.87
C PRO A 36 -2.39 14.20 12.56
N TYR A 37 -3.01 13.32 11.78
CA TYR A 37 -3.53 12.08 12.31
C TYR A 37 -2.41 11.14 12.74
N GLU A 38 -2.45 10.64 13.97
CA GLU A 38 -1.54 9.60 14.47
C GLU A 38 -2.08 8.17 14.27
N ALA A 39 -3.35 8.06 13.91
CA ALA A 39 -4.05 6.83 13.57
C ALA A 39 -5.16 7.11 12.53
N ILE A 40 -5.64 6.07 11.86
CA ILE A 40 -6.75 6.18 10.91
C ILE A 40 -8.02 6.66 11.66
N PRO A 41 -8.67 7.75 11.22
CA PRO A 41 -9.78 8.35 11.96
C PRO A 41 -11.02 7.45 11.94
N GLN A 42 -11.66 7.31 13.10
CA GLN A 42 -12.86 6.47 13.24
C GLN A 42 -14.15 7.17 12.76
N GLN A 43 -14.13 8.49 12.63
CA GLN A 43 -15.30 9.32 12.34
C GLN A 43 -15.63 9.40 10.83
N ILE A 44 -14.77 8.86 9.96
CA ILE A 44 -15.02 8.86 8.51
C ILE A 44 -16.21 7.92 8.22
N ASN A 45 -16.97 8.15 7.15
CA ASN A 45 -18.06 7.28 6.74
C ASN A 45 -17.52 5.94 6.16
N SER A 46 -18.23 4.82 6.37
CA SER A 46 -17.86 3.49 5.82
C SER A 46 -18.12 3.34 4.32
N THR A 47 -18.94 4.22 3.73
CA THR A 47 -19.34 4.15 2.30
C THR A 47 -18.24 4.55 1.32
N ILE A 48 -17.12 5.09 1.81
CA ILE A 48 -16.05 5.60 0.97
C ILE A 48 -15.36 4.52 0.12
N VAL A 49 -14.87 4.97 -1.02
CA VAL A 49 -14.20 4.16 -2.05
C VAL A 49 -12.73 4.59 -2.20
N ASP A 50 -12.44 5.89 -2.03
CA ASP A 50 -11.09 6.48 -2.03
C ASP A 50 -10.81 7.14 -0.67
N LEU A 51 -9.76 6.67 0.02
CA LEU A 51 -9.28 7.23 1.28
C LEU A 51 -7.85 7.73 1.13
N ARG A 52 -7.66 9.04 1.33
CA ARG A 52 -6.36 9.70 1.27
C ARG A 52 -5.95 10.23 2.64
N LEU A 53 -4.99 9.56 3.27
CA LEU A 53 -4.43 9.87 4.57
C LEU A 53 -2.93 10.21 4.47
N ASN A 54 -2.46 10.59 3.29
CA ASN A 54 -1.06 10.92 3.07
C ASN A 54 -0.62 12.18 3.84
N GLU A 55 0.66 12.25 4.17
CA GLU A 55 1.26 13.39 4.88
C GLU A 55 0.63 13.63 6.27
N ASN A 56 0.51 12.54 7.05
CA ASN A 56 0.12 12.54 8.45
C ASN A 56 1.22 11.88 9.31
N ARG A 57 0.91 11.46 10.54
CA ARG A 57 1.84 10.79 11.47
C ARG A 57 1.34 9.42 11.90
N ILE A 58 0.62 8.72 11.02
CA ILE A 58 0.07 7.39 11.32
C ILE A 58 1.22 6.41 11.55
N ARG A 59 1.21 5.71 12.68
CA ARG A 59 2.32 4.82 13.09
C ARG A 59 2.06 3.35 12.84
N SER A 60 0.79 2.95 12.79
CA SER A 60 0.39 1.57 12.57
C SER A 60 -0.95 1.47 11.84
N VAL A 61 -1.14 0.34 11.17
CA VAL A 61 -2.41 -0.04 10.56
C VAL A 61 -2.91 -1.32 11.23
N GLN A 62 -4.11 -1.25 11.79
CA GLN A 62 -4.78 -2.34 12.49
C GLN A 62 -6.05 -2.73 11.75
N TYR A 63 -6.45 -4.00 11.83
CA TYR A 63 -7.68 -4.50 11.23
C TYR A 63 -8.90 -3.69 11.69
N ALA A 64 -9.01 -3.44 12.99
CA ALA A 64 -10.13 -2.68 13.57
C ALA A 64 -10.26 -1.25 12.99
N ALA A 65 -9.16 -0.67 12.51
CA ALA A 65 -9.16 0.68 11.96
C ALA A 65 -9.69 0.74 10.52
N LEU A 66 -9.60 -0.36 9.77
CA LEU A 66 -9.98 -0.42 8.36
C LEU A 66 -11.21 -1.28 8.10
N SER A 67 -11.55 -2.24 8.95
CA SER A 67 -12.57 -3.27 8.71
C SER A 67 -13.93 -2.75 8.22
N ARG A 68 -14.32 -1.51 8.58
CA ARG A 68 -15.58 -0.91 8.13
C ARG A 68 -15.57 -0.39 6.68
N PHE A 69 -14.41 -0.19 6.07
CA PHE A 69 -14.27 0.32 4.70
C PHE A 69 -14.29 -0.82 3.67
N GLY A 70 -15.43 -1.52 3.53
CA GLY A 70 -15.55 -2.66 2.61
C GLY A 70 -15.59 -2.28 1.13
N ASN A 71 -15.93 -1.03 0.81
CA ASN A 71 -16.03 -0.52 -0.56
C ASN A 71 -14.74 0.13 -1.06
N LEU A 72 -13.67 0.12 -0.25
CA LEU A 72 -12.44 0.81 -0.57
C LEU A 72 -11.76 0.17 -1.80
N THR A 73 -11.51 0.98 -2.82
CA THR A 73 -10.72 0.60 -4.01
C THR A 73 -9.36 1.29 -4.05
N TYR A 74 -9.24 2.45 -3.37
CA TYR A 74 -8.01 3.23 -3.31
C TYR A 74 -7.69 3.65 -1.87
N LEU A 75 -6.47 3.32 -1.42
CA LEU A 75 -5.96 3.73 -0.12
C LEU A 75 -4.58 4.36 -0.27
N ASN A 76 -4.47 5.64 0.11
CA ASN A 76 -3.20 6.35 0.15
C ASN A 76 -2.78 6.67 1.59
N LEU A 77 -1.71 6.02 2.02
CA LEU A 77 -1.05 6.19 3.32
C LEU A 77 0.39 6.68 3.17
N THR A 78 0.74 7.26 2.02
CA THR A 78 2.11 7.74 1.75
C THR A 78 2.55 8.83 2.71
N LYS A 79 3.87 8.92 2.96
CA LYS A 79 4.46 9.96 3.83
C LYS A 79 3.83 10.00 5.22
N ASN A 80 3.76 8.84 5.86
CA ASN A 80 3.37 8.67 7.27
C ASN A 80 4.56 8.11 8.06
N GLU A 81 4.32 7.62 9.27
CA GLU A 81 5.33 7.00 10.13
C GLU A 81 5.06 5.50 10.35
N ILE A 82 4.40 4.83 9.39
CA ILE A 82 3.91 3.47 9.55
C ILE A 82 5.09 2.51 9.66
N GLY A 83 5.32 1.99 10.86
CA GLY A 83 6.35 0.99 11.15
C GLY A 83 5.80 -0.43 11.28
N TYR A 84 4.48 -0.56 11.44
CA TYR A 84 3.81 -1.83 11.70
C TYR A 84 2.45 -1.89 11.01
N ILE A 85 2.18 -3.01 10.35
CA ILE A 85 0.86 -3.37 9.83
C ILE A 85 0.51 -4.72 10.44
N GLU A 86 -0.64 -4.81 11.09
CA GLU A 86 -1.16 -6.05 11.64
C GLU A 86 -1.41 -7.07 10.52
N ASP A 87 -1.07 -8.34 10.75
CA ASP A 87 -1.39 -9.40 9.80
C ASP A 87 -2.92 -9.48 9.61
N GLY A 88 -3.37 -9.38 8.35
CA GLY A 88 -4.79 -9.32 8.02
C GLY A 88 -5.43 -7.94 8.25
N ALA A 89 -4.66 -6.87 8.47
CA ALA A 89 -5.18 -5.51 8.61
C ALA A 89 -6.08 -5.08 7.45
N PHE A 90 -5.82 -5.58 6.23
CA PHE A 90 -6.59 -5.28 5.03
C PHE A 90 -7.62 -6.35 4.65
N SER A 91 -7.88 -7.35 5.50
CA SER A 91 -8.76 -8.48 5.16
C SER A 91 -10.21 -8.08 4.88
N GLY A 92 -10.66 -6.91 5.38
CA GLY A 92 -11.97 -6.34 5.07
C GLY A 92 -12.01 -5.55 3.74
N GLN A 93 -10.87 -5.27 3.11
CA GLN A 93 -10.73 -4.41 1.92
C GLN A 93 -10.61 -5.26 0.64
N PHE A 94 -11.52 -6.21 0.46
CA PHE A 94 -11.52 -7.16 -0.68
C PHE A 94 -11.71 -6.50 -2.06
N ASN A 95 -12.11 -5.22 -2.10
CA ASN A 95 -12.23 -4.43 -3.31
C ASN A 95 -11.01 -3.55 -3.62
N LEU A 96 -9.98 -3.55 -2.77
CA LEU A 96 -8.84 -2.65 -2.92
C LEU A 96 -8.04 -2.99 -4.17
N GLN A 97 -7.83 -1.98 -5.02
CA GLN A 97 -7.09 -2.07 -6.27
C GLN A 97 -5.75 -1.35 -6.18
N VAL A 98 -5.69 -0.24 -5.42
CA VAL A 98 -4.48 0.57 -5.26
C VAL A 98 -4.18 0.77 -3.78
N LEU A 99 -2.98 0.37 -3.37
CA LEU A 99 -2.45 0.59 -2.02
C LEU A 99 -1.13 1.35 -2.10
N GLN A 100 -1.11 2.56 -1.55
CA GLN A 100 0.09 3.38 -1.48
C GLN A 100 0.61 3.47 -0.05
N LEU A 101 1.78 2.88 0.20
CA LEU A 101 2.48 2.82 1.48
C LEU A 101 3.90 3.40 1.39
N GLY A 102 4.25 4.06 0.28
CA GLY A 102 5.57 4.65 0.09
C GLY A 102 5.90 5.76 1.10
N TYR A 103 7.20 6.00 1.35
CA TYR A 103 7.68 6.97 2.33
C TYR A 103 7.14 6.70 3.74
N ASN A 104 7.29 5.47 4.23
CA ASN A 104 6.94 5.05 5.59
C ASN A 104 8.15 4.42 6.28
N ARG A 105 7.94 3.67 7.39
CA ARG A 105 9.00 3.07 8.21
C ARG A 105 8.88 1.53 8.27
N LEU A 106 8.24 0.90 7.29
CA LEU A 106 8.06 -0.55 7.24
C LEU A 106 9.41 -1.25 7.12
N ARG A 107 9.63 -2.31 7.91
CA ARG A 107 10.88 -3.09 7.90
C ARG A 107 10.76 -4.47 7.28
N ASN A 108 9.57 -5.06 7.32
CA ASN A 108 9.33 -6.41 6.83
C ASN A 108 8.00 -6.46 6.08
N LEU A 109 7.93 -7.30 5.06
CA LEU A 109 6.69 -7.69 4.41
C LEU A 109 6.44 -9.19 4.66
N THR A 110 5.55 -9.50 5.61
CA THR A 110 5.15 -10.86 5.97
C THR A 110 4.05 -11.38 5.03
N GLU A 111 3.73 -12.67 5.13
CA GLU A 111 2.62 -13.29 4.39
C GLU A 111 1.25 -12.79 4.83
N GLY A 112 1.13 -12.26 6.05
CA GLY A 112 -0.13 -11.78 6.60
C GLY A 112 -0.46 -10.33 6.26
N VAL A 113 0.54 -9.48 5.98
CA VAL A 113 0.32 -8.04 5.76
C VAL A 113 -0.64 -7.77 4.60
N LEU A 114 -0.57 -8.52 3.50
CA LEU A 114 -1.41 -8.31 2.31
C LEU A 114 -2.58 -9.30 2.20
N ARG A 115 -2.89 -10.03 3.27
CA ARG A 115 -3.98 -11.02 3.28
C ARG A 115 -5.32 -10.40 2.90
N GLY A 116 -6.09 -11.09 2.06
CA GLY A 116 -7.41 -10.66 1.59
C GLY A 116 -7.42 -9.68 0.42
N LEU A 117 -6.25 -9.21 -0.05
CA LEU A 117 -6.13 -8.23 -1.14
C LEU A 117 -6.19 -8.86 -2.55
N GLY A 118 -7.18 -9.72 -2.78
CA GLY A 118 -7.31 -10.49 -4.02
C GLY A 118 -7.53 -9.66 -5.30
N LYS A 119 -8.00 -8.42 -5.18
CA LYS A 119 -8.21 -7.49 -6.31
C LYS A 119 -7.11 -6.43 -6.45
N LEU A 120 -6.05 -6.51 -5.64
CA LEU A 120 -4.99 -5.52 -5.67
C LEU A 120 -4.23 -5.58 -7.00
N GLU A 121 -4.08 -4.43 -7.65
CA GLU A 121 -3.39 -4.28 -8.94
C GLU A 121 -2.10 -3.47 -8.79
N TYR A 122 -2.11 -2.43 -7.95
CA TYR A 122 -0.99 -1.52 -7.78
C TYR A 122 -0.58 -1.41 -6.32
N LEU A 123 0.66 -1.81 -6.03
CA LEU A 123 1.24 -1.74 -4.71
C LEU A 123 2.51 -0.90 -4.73
N TYR A 124 2.54 0.14 -3.90
CA TYR A 124 3.64 1.09 -3.80
C TYR A 124 4.22 1.05 -2.38
N LEU A 125 5.44 0.53 -2.25
CA LEU A 125 6.19 0.34 -0.99
C LEU A 125 7.55 1.05 -1.02
N GLN A 126 7.80 1.91 -1.99
CA GLN A 126 9.07 2.60 -2.17
C GLN A 126 9.42 3.51 -1.00
N ALA A 127 10.71 3.75 -0.80
CA ALA A 127 11.22 4.61 0.26
C ALA A 127 10.71 4.20 1.66
N ASN A 128 10.72 2.89 1.93
CA ASN A 128 10.55 2.32 3.26
C ASN A 128 11.91 1.82 3.80
N LEU A 129 11.90 1.02 4.86
CA LEU A 129 13.08 0.41 5.47
C LEU A 129 13.05 -1.11 5.31
N ILE A 130 12.41 -1.63 4.26
CA ILE A 130 12.15 -3.07 4.12
C ILE A 130 13.46 -3.82 3.93
N GLU A 131 13.77 -4.73 4.83
CA GLU A 131 14.97 -5.58 4.80
C GLU A 131 14.63 -7.01 4.36
N ALA A 132 13.45 -7.50 4.74
CA ALA A 132 12.97 -8.84 4.42
C ALA A 132 11.58 -8.85 3.80
N VAL A 133 11.43 -9.63 2.72
CA VAL A 133 10.16 -9.95 2.08
C VAL A 133 9.97 -11.45 2.14
N ALA A 134 8.88 -11.91 2.76
CA ALA A 134 8.57 -13.32 2.85
C ALA A 134 8.35 -13.93 1.45
N PRO A 135 8.76 -15.19 1.19
CA PRO A 135 8.53 -15.84 -0.10
C PRO A 135 7.05 -15.87 -0.52
N GLY A 136 6.13 -16.00 0.44
CA GLY A 136 4.68 -15.98 0.21
C GLY A 136 4.02 -14.61 0.37
N ALA A 137 4.78 -13.51 0.47
CA ALA A 137 4.22 -12.18 0.79
C ALA A 137 3.09 -11.72 -0.16
N PHE A 138 3.10 -12.16 -1.42
CA PHE A 138 2.15 -11.75 -2.44
C PHE A 138 1.16 -12.86 -2.85
N TRP A 139 1.13 -13.99 -2.15
CA TRP A 139 0.40 -15.19 -2.62
C TRP A 139 -1.12 -14.95 -2.74
N GLU A 140 -1.72 -14.11 -1.89
CA GLU A 140 -3.14 -13.73 -1.95
C GLU A 140 -3.43 -12.53 -2.87
N CYS A 141 -2.43 -12.04 -3.60
CA CYS A 141 -2.56 -10.87 -4.48
C CYS A 141 -2.32 -11.24 -5.96
N PRO A 142 -3.02 -12.23 -6.55
CA PRO A 142 -2.71 -12.74 -7.89
C PRO A 142 -2.95 -11.72 -9.02
N ASN A 143 -3.68 -10.62 -8.73
CA ASN A 143 -4.03 -9.60 -9.70
C ASN A 143 -3.04 -8.44 -9.81
N ILE A 144 -1.96 -8.45 -9.03
CA ILE A 144 -0.95 -7.40 -9.05
C ILE A 144 -0.36 -7.25 -10.46
N VAL A 145 -0.37 -6.02 -10.95
CA VAL A 145 0.20 -5.56 -12.21
C VAL A 145 1.51 -4.79 -11.97
N ASN A 146 1.57 -4.03 -10.87
CA ASN A 146 2.69 -3.18 -10.51
C ASN A 146 3.08 -3.35 -9.04
N VAL A 147 4.36 -3.65 -8.80
CA VAL A 147 4.97 -3.58 -7.47
C VAL A 147 6.15 -2.63 -7.50
N ASP A 148 6.14 -1.63 -6.63
CA ASP A 148 7.30 -0.78 -6.39
C ASP A 148 7.87 -1.05 -5.00
N LEU A 149 9.04 -1.67 -4.96
CA LEU A 149 9.84 -1.96 -3.77
C LEU A 149 11.17 -1.19 -3.79
N SER A 150 11.29 -0.18 -4.65
CA SER A 150 12.51 0.61 -4.79
C SER A 150 12.86 1.41 -3.53
N MET A 151 14.11 1.83 -3.41
CA MET A 151 14.56 2.67 -2.29
C MET A 151 14.27 2.03 -0.91
N ASN A 152 14.51 0.72 -0.79
CA ASN A 152 14.38 -0.03 0.47
C ASN A 152 15.77 -0.55 0.90
N ARG A 153 15.80 -1.53 1.81
CA ARG A 153 17.03 -2.14 2.36
C ARG A 153 17.12 -3.62 2.04
N ILE A 154 16.46 -4.05 0.96
CA ILE A 154 16.37 -5.46 0.57
C ILE A 154 17.74 -5.92 0.08
N GLN A 155 18.32 -6.90 0.76
CA GLN A 155 19.59 -7.49 0.35
C GLN A 155 19.39 -8.73 -0.53
N ARG A 156 18.25 -9.41 -0.38
CA ARG A 156 17.95 -10.66 -1.08
C ARG A 156 16.45 -10.87 -1.23
N LEU A 157 16.06 -11.53 -2.32
CA LEU A 157 14.69 -11.97 -2.59
C LEU A 157 14.71 -13.45 -2.93
N HIS A 158 13.66 -14.16 -2.55
CA HIS A 158 13.50 -15.57 -2.86
C HIS A 158 12.99 -15.74 -4.30
N SER A 159 13.34 -16.85 -4.97
CA SER A 159 12.87 -17.15 -6.33
C SER A 159 11.34 -17.24 -6.44
N ALA A 160 10.70 -17.60 -5.32
CA ALA A 160 9.24 -17.72 -5.22
C ALA A 160 8.53 -16.42 -4.84
N THR A 161 9.24 -15.33 -4.49
CA THR A 161 8.62 -14.11 -3.97
C THR A 161 7.52 -13.58 -4.90
N PHE A 162 7.73 -13.60 -6.22
CA PHE A 162 6.74 -13.15 -7.21
C PHE A 162 6.09 -14.32 -7.96
N ALA A 163 6.24 -15.55 -7.47
CA ALA A 163 5.56 -16.70 -8.06
C ALA A 163 4.05 -16.54 -7.93
N GLY A 164 3.31 -16.89 -9.00
CA GLY A 164 1.85 -16.75 -9.04
C GLY A 164 1.34 -15.37 -9.47
N LEU A 165 2.19 -14.34 -9.58
CA LEU A 165 1.81 -13.03 -10.09
C LEU A 165 1.77 -13.00 -11.63
N ALA A 166 0.84 -13.75 -12.22
CA ALA A 166 0.73 -13.93 -13.67
C ALA A 166 0.44 -12.63 -14.46
N ARG A 167 -0.03 -11.58 -13.78
CA ARG A 167 -0.36 -10.26 -14.36
C ARG A 167 0.72 -9.21 -14.14
N LEU A 168 1.80 -9.54 -13.42
CA LEU A 168 2.87 -8.61 -13.10
C LEU A 168 3.56 -8.15 -14.39
N SER A 169 3.56 -6.83 -14.61
CA SER A 169 4.16 -6.18 -15.77
C SER A 169 5.23 -5.15 -15.39
N VAL A 170 5.15 -4.60 -14.18
CA VAL A 170 6.10 -3.61 -13.65
C VAL A 170 6.56 -4.04 -12.26
N CYS A 171 7.88 -4.13 -12.09
CA CYS A 171 8.52 -4.45 -10.82
C CYS A 171 9.72 -3.52 -10.65
N GLU A 172 9.62 -2.59 -9.70
CA GLU A 172 10.68 -1.62 -9.43
C GLU A 172 11.47 -2.03 -8.18
N LEU A 173 12.79 -2.20 -8.35
CA LEU A 173 13.68 -2.70 -7.30
C LEU A 173 14.98 -1.89 -7.15
N TYR A 174 15.16 -0.81 -7.92
CA TYR A 174 16.33 0.07 -7.83
C TYR A 174 16.55 0.61 -6.41
N SER A 175 17.77 1.05 -6.13
CA SER A 175 18.16 1.59 -4.81
C SER A 175 17.86 0.62 -3.65
N ASN A 176 18.16 -0.67 -3.85
CA ASN A 176 18.23 -1.68 -2.79
C ASN A 176 19.66 -2.25 -2.72
N PRO A 177 20.20 -2.51 -1.52
CA PRO A 177 21.57 -3.02 -1.34
C PRO A 177 21.64 -4.53 -1.62
N PHE A 178 21.28 -4.97 -2.81
CA PHE A 178 21.30 -6.40 -3.17
C PHE A 178 22.70 -7.00 -3.02
N TYR A 179 22.79 -8.05 -2.21
CA TYR A 179 24.01 -8.80 -1.98
C TYR A 179 24.05 -10.00 -2.93
N CYS A 180 25.04 -10.01 -3.82
CA CYS A 180 25.23 -11.09 -4.79
C CYS A 180 25.69 -12.38 -4.09
N SER A 181 24.74 -13.26 -3.77
CA SER A 181 24.98 -14.55 -3.12
C SER A 181 24.28 -15.69 -3.85
N CYS A 182 24.59 -16.94 -3.49
CA CYS A 182 23.89 -18.12 -4.00
C CYS A 182 22.39 -18.10 -3.68
N GLU A 183 21.96 -17.45 -2.59
CA GLU A 183 20.55 -17.33 -2.25
C GLU A 183 19.79 -16.42 -3.22
N LEU A 184 20.44 -15.37 -3.72
CA LEU A 184 19.85 -14.44 -4.68
C LEU A 184 19.77 -15.05 -6.10
N LEU A 185 20.58 -16.06 -6.40
CA LEU A 185 20.67 -16.67 -7.74
C LEU A 185 19.32 -17.16 -8.27
N GLY A 186 18.50 -17.77 -7.42
CA GLY A 186 17.17 -18.24 -7.82
C GLY A 186 16.27 -17.09 -8.28
N PHE A 187 16.34 -15.96 -7.59
CA PHE A 187 15.59 -14.76 -7.95
C PHE A 187 16.14 -14.09 -9.22
N LEU A 188 17.46 -14.04 -9.41
CA LEU A 188 18.05 -13.53 -10.65
C LEU A 188 17.65 -14.37 -11.88
N ARG A 189 17.53 -15.69 -11.71
CA ARG A 189 17.02 -16.58 -12.77
C ARG A 189 15.55 -16.30 -13.09
N TRP A 190 14.72 -16.12 -12.07
CA TRP A 190 13.32 -15.70 -12.25
C TRP A 190 13.25 -14.38 -13.04
N LEU A 191 14.05 -13.39 -12.64
CA LEU A 191 14.11 -12.08 -13.26
C LEU A 191 14.52 -12.16 -14.74
N ALA A 192 15.53 -12.98 -15.07
CA ALA A 192 15.99 -13.16 -16.44
C ALA A 192 14.95 -13.87 -17.33
N ALA A 193 14.09 -14.69 -16.74
CA ALA A 193 13.02 -15.40 -17.44
C ALA A 193 11.71 -14.59 -17.52
N TRP A 194 11.57 -13.53 -16.70
CA TRP A 194 10.34 -12.75 -16.62
C TRP A 194 10.09 -11.98 -17.93
N PRO A 195 9.06 -12.33 -18.70
CA PRO A 195 8.82 -11.75 -20.02
C PRO A 195 8.26 -10.35 -19.85
N THR A 196 9.09 -9.33 -20.09
CA THR A 196 8.61 -7.95 -20.18
C THR A 196 8.63 -7.47 -21.63
N PRO A 197 7.58 -6.78 -22.10
CA PRO A 197 7.68 -5.95 -23.29
C PRO A 197 8.83 -4.95 -23.10
N LEU A 198 9.53 -4.60 -24.18
CA LEU A 198 10.68 -3.68 -24.26
C LEU A 198 10.49 -2.30 -23.56
N THR A 199 9.31 -1.98 -23.04
CA THR A 199 8.96 -0.77 -22.30
C THR A 199 8.98 -0.90 -20.77
N ALA A 200 9.02 -2.11 -20.18
CA ALA A 200 9.08 -2.26 -18.73
C ALA A 200 10.51 -1.99 -18.24
N ARG A 201 10.72 -0.76 -17.76
CA ARG A 201 11.95 -0.33 -17.10
C ARG A 201 12.09 -1.05 -15.77
N THR A 202 12.61 -2.26 -15.79
CA THR A 202 13.34 -2.79 -14.65
C THR A 202 14.60 -1.94 -14.47
N ARG A 203 14.49 -0.81 -13.76
CA ARG A 203 15.68 -0.08 -13.32
C ARG A 203 16.27 -0.88 -12.16
N TRP A 204 17.38 -1.55 -12.44
CA TRP A 204 18.21 -2.31 -11.49
C TRP A 204 19.47 -1.54 -11.06
N ARG A 205 19.58 -0.27 -11.47
CA ARG A 205 20.77 0.55 -11.21
C ARG A 205 20.68 1.25 -9.87
#